data_AF-A0A536NZ58-F1
#
_entry.id   AF-A0A536NZ58-F1
#
_cell.length_a   1.000
_cell.length_b   1.000
_cell.length_c   1.000
_cell.angle_alpha   90.00
_cell.angle_beta   90.00
_cell.angle_gamma   90.00
#
_symmetry.space_group_name_H-M   'P 1'
#
loop_
_entity.id
_entity.type
_entity.pdbx_description
1 polymer ?
#
loop_
_entity_poly.entity_id
_entity_poly.type
_entity_poly.pdbx_seq_one_letter_code
_entity_poly.pdbx_strand_id
1 'polypeptide(L)' 'MLNCVERVQGACENCGSALVPDAAYCEKCGARTRRARRLVRLAIRVELLFFLLVVGIVVAFTWIYAVQK' A
#
# COMPACT_ATOMS: atom_id res chain seq x y z
N MET A 1 -16.83 19.81 -4.00
CA MET A 1 -16.94 18.83 -2.89
C MET A 1 -16.33 17.54 -3.38
N LEU A 2 -15.12 17.23 -2.90
CA LEU A 2 -14.29 16.14 -3.42
C LEU A 2 -14.89 14.77 -3.09
N ASN A 3 -15.10 13.98 -4.14
CA ASN A 3 -15.24 12.52 -4.22
C ASN A 3 -14.94 11.71 -2.93
N CYS A 4 -15.94 11.50 -2.07
CA CYS A 4 -16.00 10.34 -1.17
C CYS A 4 -16.58 9.14 -1.91
N VAL A 5 -15.84 8.61 -2.90
CA VAL A 5 -16.15 7.27 -3.41
C VAL A 5 -15.65 6.28 -2.37
N GLU A 6 -16.46 6.08 -1.32
CA GLU A 6 -16.37 4.97 -0.40
C GLU A 6 -16.46 3.70 -1.26
N ARG A 7 -15.34 3.02 -1.48
CA ARG A 7 -15.33 1.70 -2.12
C ARG A 7 -15.96 0.71 -1.14
N VAL A 8 -17.29 0.72 -1.04
CA VAL A 8 -18.08 -0.20 -0.23
C VAL A 8 -17.77 -1.60 -0.74
N GLN A 9 -16.92 -2.32 -0.01
CA GLN A 9 -16.69 -3.74 -0.27
C GLN A 9 -17.94 -4.47 0.20
N GLY A 10 -18.81 -4.87 -0.74
CA GLY A 10 -20.06 -5.58 -0.40
C GLY A 10 -19.85 -6.99 0.16
N ALA A 11 -18.66 -7.57 0.04
CA ALA A 11 -18.35 -8.91 0.56
C ALA A 11 -16.91 -9.02 1.08
N CYS A 12 -16.72 -9.84 2.12
CA CYS A 12 -15.42 -10.20 2.63
C CYS A 12 -14.77 -11.26 1.74
N GLU A 13 -13.54 -11.03 1.27
CA GLU A 13 -12.78 -12.04 0.52
C GLU A 13 -12.20 -13.18 1.37
N ASN A 14 -12.20 -13.06 2.71
CA ASN A 14 -11.73 -14.13 3.59
C ASN A 14 -12.84 -15.13 3.95
N CYS A 15 -14.07 -14.64 4.11
CA CYS A 15 -15.18 -15.46 4.58
C CYS A 15 -16.45 -15.36 3.71
N GLY A 16 -16.40 -14.66 2.57
CA GLY A 16 -17.52 -14.49 1.62
C GLY A 16 -18.72 -13.72 2.16
N SER A 17 -18.68 -13.28 3.43
CA SER A 17 -19.81 -12.70 4.13
C SER A 17 -20.09 -11.29 3.62
N ALA A 18 -21.37 -10.93 3.49
CA ALA A 18 -21.79 -9.56 3.17
C ALA A 18 -21.21 -8.60 4.21
N LEU A 19 -20.57 -7.53 3.76
CA LEU A 19 -19.99 -6.51 4.63
C LEU A 19 -20.91 -5.30 4.70
N VAL A 20 -21.17 -4.84 5.92
CA VAL A 20 -21.84 -3.56 6.14
C VAL A 20 -21.00 -2.43 5.52
N PRO A 21 -21.64 -1.46 4.83
CA PRO A 21 -20.94 -0.28 4.34
C PRO A 21 -20.21 0.43 5.50
N ASP A 22 -18.97 0.86 5.27
CA ASP A 22 -18.07 1.48 6.27
C ASP A 22 -17.51 0.60 7.41
N ALA A 23 -17.77 -0.71 7.43
CA ALA A 23 -17.16 -1.57 8.44
C ALA A 23 -15.63 -1.66 8.25
N ALA A 24 -14.84 -1.27 9.27
CA ALA A 24 -13.37 -1.37 9.26
C ALA A 24 -12.86 -2.82 9.43
N TYR A 25 -13.69 -3.69 10.00
CA TYR A 25 -13.42 -5.11 10.24
C TYR A 25 -14.65 -5.93 9.87
N CYS A 26 -14.47 -7.17 9.40
CA CYS A 26 -15.59 -8.07 9.19
C CYS A 26 -16.10 -8.61 10.54
N GLU A 27 -17.40 -8.46 10.80
CA GLU A 27 -18.05 -8.97 12.03
C GLU A 27 -18.08 -10.50 12.13
N LYS A 28 -18.04 -11.21 10.99
CA LYS A 28 -18.03 -12.68 10.97
C LYS A 28 -16.65 -13.30 11.16
N CYS A 29 -15.63 -12.74 10.51
CA CYS A 29 -14.30 -13.35 10.48
C CYS A 29 -13.19 -12.52 11.12
N GLY A 30 -13.50 -11.33 11.67
CA GLY A 30 -12.53 -10.44 12.35
C GLY A 30 -11.45 -9.87 11.42
N ALA A 31 -11.43 -10.28 10.15
CA ALA A 31 -10.42 -9.87 9.18
C ALA A 31 -10.59 -8.40 8.83
N ARG A 32 -9.47 -7.66 8.89
CA ARG A 32 -9.39 -6.26 8.45
C ARG A 32 -9.75 -6.17 6.97
N THR A 33 -10.62 -5.22 6.62
CA THR A 33 -11.16 -5.08 5.27
C THR A 33 -10.08 -4.78 4.23
N ARG A 34 -10.36 -5.11 2.96
CA ARG A 34 -9.41 -5.02 1.86
C ARG A 34 -8.86 -3.61 1.70
N ARG A 35 -9.68 -2.59 2.00
CA ARG A 35 -9.33 -1.17 1.93
C ARG A 35 -8.11 -0.82 2.77
N ALA A 36 -8.06 -1.29 4.03
CA ALA A 36 -6.92 -1.04 4.91
C ALA A 36 -5.64 -1.73 4.44
N ARG A 37 -5.74 -3.00 3.98
CA ARG A 37 -4.55 -3.75 3.48
C ARG A 37 -3.97 -3.17 2.20
N ARG A 38 -4.80 -2.55 1.35
CA ARG A 38 -4.34 -1.95 0.09
C ARG A 38 -3.59 -0.65 0.35
N LEU A 39 -4.07 0.17 1.27
CA LEU A 39 -3.40 1.41 1.69
C LEU A 39 -2.01 1.13 2.28
N VAL A 40 -1.89 0.15 3.18
CA VAL A 40 -0.59 -0.23 3.78
C VAL A 40 0.40 -0.73 2.71
N ARG A 41 -0.04 -1.60 1.79
CA ARG A 41 0.83 -2.06 0.69
C ARG A 41 1.25 -0.94 -0.26
N LEU A 42 0.40 0.07 -0.47
CA LEU A 42 0.72 1.20 -1.33
C LEU A 42 1.73 2.14 -0.65
N ALA A 43 1.54 2.41 0.64
CA ALA A 43 2.48 3.19 1.46
C ALA A 43 3.88 2.55 1.50
N ILE A 44 3.96 1.24 1.79
CA ILE A 44 5.23 0.50 1.80
C ILE A 44 5.91 0.55 0.43
N ARG A 45 5.15 0.40 -0.66
CA ARG A 45 5.72 0.45 -2.02
C ARG A 45 6.33 1.82 -2.33
N VAL A 46 5.68 2.91 -1.92
CA VAL A 46 6.19 4.28 -2.13
C VAL A 46 7.48 4.50 -1.35
N GLU A 47 7.52 4.10 -0.09
CA GLU A 47 8.71 4.22 0.75
C GLU A 47 9.88 3.40 0.18
N LEU A 48 9.61 2.17 -0.26
CA LEU A 48 10.62 1.28 -0.85
C LEU A 48 11.14 1.82 -2.19
N LEU A 49 10.29 2.44 -3.01
CA LEU A 49 10.71 3.14 -4.23
C LEU A 49 11.62 4.35 -3.91
N PHE A 50 11.29 5.14 -2.89
CA PHE A 50 12.11 6.27 -2.46
C PHE A 50 13.49 5.80 -2.01
N PHE A 51 13.56 4.76 -1.17
CA PHE A 51 14.84 4.18 -0.74
C PHE A 51 15.65 3.64 -1.91
N LEU A 52 15.04 2.91 -2.85
CA LEU A 52 15.73 2.41 -4.05
C LEU A 52 16.28 3.54 -4.93
N LEU A 53 15.54 4.64 -5.07
CA LEU A 53 15.98 5.81 -5.84
C LEU A 53 17.21 6.46 -5.19
N VAL A 54 17.17 6.67 -3.87
CA VAL A 54 18.32 7.21 -3.11
C VAL A 54 19.53 6.30 -3.22
N VAL A 55 19.38 4.99 -3.02
CA VAL A 55 20.47 4.02 -3.15
C VAL A 55 21.04 4.03 -4.57
N GLY A 56 20.20 4.06 -5.59
CA GLY A 56 20.63 4.15 -6.99
C GLY A 56 21.46 5.41 -7.27
N ILE A 57 21.06 6.56 -6.73
CA ILE A 57 21.82 7.81 -6.85
C ILE A 57 23.19 7.65 -6.19
N VAL A 58 23.25 7.17 -4.94
CA VAL A 58 24.51 7.00 -4.21
C VAL A 58 25.45 6.06 -4.96
N VAL A 59 24.95 4.91 -5.41
CA VAL A 59 25.73 3.94 -6.21
C VAL A 59 26.25 4.59 -7.49
N ALA A 60 25.43 5.34 -8.21
CA ALA A 60 25.84 6.02 -9.42
C ALA A 60 26.98 7.02 -9.15
N PHE A 61 26.87 7.84 -8.10
CA PHE A 61 27.94 8.77 -7.71
C PHE A 61 29.21 8.03 -7.32
N THR A 62 29.12 7.01 -6.48
CA THR A 62 30.29 6.19 -6.08
C THR A 62 30.97 5.58 -7.30
N TRP A 63 30.21 5.08 -8.26
CA TRP A 63 30.75 4.49 -9.49
C TRP A 63 31.44 5.54 -10.37
N ILE A 64 30.85 6.73 -10.53
CA ILE A 64 31.47 7.85 -11.26
C ILE A 64 32.80 8.25 -10.62
N TYR A 65 32.85 8.40 -9.30
CA TYR A 65 34.08 8.74 -8.59
C TYR A 65 35.15 7.64 -8.69
N ALA A 66 34.74 6.37 -8.69
CA ALA A 66 35.65 5.25 -8.85
C ALA A 66 36.22 5.16 -10.29
N VAL A 67 35.41 5.45 -11.31
CA VAL A 67 35.80 5.37 -12.74
C VAL A 67 36.61 6.59 -13.19
N GLN A 68 36.40 7.77 -12.61
CA GLN A 68 37.19 8.96 -12.93
C GLN A 68 38.55 9.03 -12.23
N LYS A 69 38.88 8.05 -11.37
CA LYS A 69 40.19 7.96 -10.72
C LYS A 69 41.14 7.10 -11.53
#